data_AF-A0A7K0ZA87-F1
#
_entry.id   AF-A0A7K0ZA87-F1
#
_cell.length_a   1.000
_cell.length_b   1.000
_cell.length_c   1.000
_cell.angle_alpha   90.00
_cell.angle_beta   90.00
_cell.angle_gamma   90.00
#
_symmetry.space_group_name_H-M   'P 1'
#
loop_
_entity.id
_entity.type
_entity.pdbx_description
1 polymer ?
#
loop_
_entity_poly.entity_id
_entity_poly.type
_entity_poly.pdbx_seq_one_letter_code
_entity_poly.pdbx_strand_id
1 'polypeptide(L)'
;MSKRRIAFTAVIAAVAIALTGCSKSDEAAAGFVGVILPDAASSARWETADRGFLQAAFDAAGVTVDIQNANGDKAAFQTIADQMLSAGAKVLVMVNLDSESAKAVQDKA
;
A
#
# COMPACT_ATOMS: atom_id res chain seq x y z
N MET A 1 -29.52 60.15 23.77
CA MET A 1 -30.13 59.08 24.58
C MET A 1 -30.83 58.09 23.66
N SER A 2 -30.46 56.82 23.82
CA SER A 2 -31.01 55.57 23.30
C SER A 2 -31.67 55.49 21.93
N LYS A 3 -30.89 54.92 21.01
CA LYS A 3 -31.29 54.34 19.73
C LYS A 3 -31.98 52.97 19.94
N ARG A 4 -32.85 52.64 18.98
CA ARG A 4 -33.26 51.31 18.50
C ARG A 4 -34.36 50.57 19.27
N ARG A 5 -35.58 50.78 18.78
CA ARG A 5 -36.61 49.72 18.65
C ARG A 5 -36.76 49.46 17.15
N ILE A 6 -36.77 48.19 16.75
CA ILE A 6 -37.62 47.56 15.74
C ILE A 6 -37.18 46.08 15.72
N ALA A 7 -38.08 45.22 16.21
CA ALA A 7 -38.00 43.77 16.10
C ALA A 7 -38.53 43.35 14.73
N PHE A 8 -37.91 42.37 14.08
CA PHE A 8 -38.51 41.59 12.99
C PHE A 8 -38.04 40.13 13.07
N THR A 9 -39.00 39.30 13.50
CA THR A 9 -39.44 38.00 12.95
C THR A 9 -38.42 36.98 12.43
N ALA A 10 -38.57 35.78 13.00
CA ALA A 10 -37.95 34.49 12.71
C ALA A 10 -37.90 34.05 11.23
N VAL A 11 -36.84 33.31 10.87
CA VAL A 11 -36.91 32.17 9.94
C VAL A 11 -35.97 31.06 10.44
N ILE A 12 -36.57 29.91 10.79
CA ILE A 12 -35.90 28.62 10.93
C ILE A 12 -35.69 28.08 9.51
N ALA A 13 -34.46 27.75 9.15
CA ALA A 13 -34.16 26.94 7.97
C ALA A 13 -33.04 25.96 8.32
N ALA A 14 -33.44 24.77 8.77
CA ALA A 14 -32.59 23.59 8.73
C ALA A 14 -32.41 23.19 7.26
N VAL A 15 -31.19 23.28 6.75
CA VAL A 15 -30.83 22.70 5.45
C VAL A 15 -29.81 21.60 5.71
N ALA A 16 -30.30 20.36 5.62
CA ALA A 16 -29.49 19.17 5.56
C ALA A 16 -28.64 19.22 4.29
N ILE A 17 -27.33 19.36 4.43
CA ILE A 17 -26.39 19.12 3.33
C ILE A 17 -26.11 17.62 3.31
N ALA A 18 -27.01 16.88 2.67
CA ALA A 18 -26.67 15.65 2.00
C ALA A 18 -26.44 16.02 0.53
N LEU A 19 -25.18 16.01 0.08
CA LEU A 19 -24.81 15.52 -1.27
C LEU A 19 -23.28 15.56 -1.49
N THR A 20 -22.81 14.49 -2.13
CA THR A 20 -21.56 14.42 -2.92
C THR A 20 -20.22 14.28 -2.17
N GLY A 21 -20.11 13.25 -1.34
CA GLY A 21 -18.85 12.49 -1.30
C GLY A 21 -18.92 11.42 -2.37
N CYS A 22 -18.33 11.66 -3.54
CA CYS A 22 -18.26 10.72 -4.66
C CYS A 22 -18.03 9.30 -4.15
N SER A 23 -18.91 8.39 -4.56
CA SER A 23 -18.56 7.01 -4.83
C SER A 23 -17.28 7.02 -5.67
N LYS A 24 -16.11 6.99 -5.03
CA LYS A 24 -15.03 6.20 -5.56
C LYS A 24 -15.60 4.81 -5.49
N SER A 25 -16.12 4.35 -6.62
CA SER A 25 -16.27 2.92 -6.85
C SER A 25 -15.04 2.29 -6.22
N ASP A 26 -15.25 1.38 -5.28
CA ASP A 26 -14.24 0.41 -4.92
C ASP A 26 -13.88 -0.30 -6.23
N GLU A 27 -13.03 0.31 -7.03
CA GLU A 27 -12.16 -0.37 -7.98
C GLU A 27 -11.41 -1.30 -7.05
N ALA A 28 -11.95 -2.52 -6.89
CA ALA A 28 -11.48 -3.53 -5.97
C ALA A 28 -9.97 -3.49 -6.05
N ALA A 29 -9.31 -2.99 -4.98
CA ALA A 29 -7.96 -2.44 -5.05
C ALA A 29 -7.15 -3.27 -6.03
N ALA A 30 -6.87 -2.70 -7.20
CA ALA A 30 -6.27 -3.44 -8.30
C ALA A 30 -5.06 -4.13 -7.72
N GLY A 31 -5.13 -5.46 -7.64
CA GLY A 31 -4.15 -6.25 -6.91
C GLY A 31 -2.76 -5.94 -7.43
N PHE A 32 -1.77 -5.94 -6.55
CA PHE A 32 -0.38 -5.67 -6.93
C PHE A 32 0.48 -6.92 -6.76
N VAL A 33 1.68 -6.88 -7.34
CA VAL A 33 2.73 -7.86 -7.11
C VAL A 33 3.64 -7.35 -6.00
N GLY A 34 3.77 -8.09 -4.90
CA GLY A 34 4.79 -7.84 -3.89
C GLY A 34 6.09 -8.55 -4.24
N VAL A 35 7.23 -7.88 -4.14
CA VAL A 35 8.56 -8.46 -4.34
C VAL A 35 9.40 -8.23 -3.10
N ILE A 36 9.95 -9.31 -2.53
CA ILE A 36 10.84 -9.25 -1.38
C ILE A 36 12.25 -9.63 -1.81
N LEU A 37 13.15 -8.66 -1.80
CA LEU A 37 14.60 -8.84 -2.03
C LEU A 37 15.28 -9.26 -0.71
N PRO A 38 16.38 -10.03 -0.76
CA PRO A 38 16.91 -10.69 0.43
C PRO A 38 17.79 -9.75 1.26
N ASP A 39 18.79 -9.13 0.63
CA ASP A 39 19.76 -8.24 1.29
C ASP A 39 20.56 -7.44 0.24
N ALA A 40 21.30 -6.43 0.70
CA ALA A 40 22.29 -5.70 -0.11
C ALA A 40 23.75 -5.91 0.36
N ALA A 41 23.96 -6.59 1.49
CA ALA A 41 25.26 -6.74 2.14
C ALA A 41 26.03 -7.98 1.64
N SER A 42 25.36 -9.12 1.55
CA SER A 42 25.83 -10.34 0.90
C SER A 42 25.82 -10.20 -0.62
N SER A 43 24.92 -9.38 -1.18
CA SER A 43 24.95 -9.05 -2.60
C SER A 43 24.33 -7.72 -2.98
N ALA A 44 25.17 -6.76 -3.40
CA ALA A 44 24.74 -5.46 -3.90
C ALA A 44 23.86 -5.54 -5.17
N ARG A 45 23.95 -6.66 -5.93
CA ARG A 45 23.23 -6.85 -7.21
C ARG A 45 21.73 -6.57 -7.10
N TRP A 46 21.13 -6.90 -5.96
CA TRP A 46 19.70 -6.80 -5.75
C TRP A 46 19.23 -5.35 -5.81
N GLU A 47 20.02 -4.42 -5.28
CA GLU A 47 19.70 -2.99 -5.29
C GLU A 47 20.26 -2.29 -6.53
N THR A 48 21.46 -2.67 -6.99
CA THR A 48 22.14 -1.97 -8.09
C THR A 48 21.67 -2.40 -9.48
N ALA A 49 21.03 -3.57 -9.60
CA ALA A 49 20.61 -4.15 -10.88
C ALA A 49 19.18 -4.72 -10.81
N ASP A 50 18.95 -5.76 -10.00
CA ASP A 50 17.69 -6.53 -10.06
C ASP A 50 16.47 -5.66 -9.75
N ARG A 51 16.52 -4.80 -8.73
CA ARG A 51 15.43 -3.85 -8.43
C ARG A 51 15.05 -3.03 -9.66
N GLY A 52 16.04 -2.47 -10.36
CA GLY A 52 15.81 -1.64 -11.55
C GLY A 52 15.19 -2.44 -12.69
N PHE A 53 15.70 -3.65 -12.96
CA PHE A 53 15.17 -4.52 -14.01
C PHE A 53 13.77 -5.04 -13.70
N LEU A 54 13.50 -5.41 -12.44
CA LEU A 54 12.18 -5.84 -12.00
C LEU A 54 11.17 -4.70 -12.13
N GLN A 55 11.50 -3.50 -11.64
CA GLN A 55 10.63 -2.33 -11.78
C GLN A 55 10.30 -2.06 -13.26
N ALA A 56 11.33 -2.00 -14.12
CA ALA A 56 11.13 -1.76 -15.54
C ALA A 56 10.27 -2.85 -16.22
N ALA A 57 10.41 -4.11 -15.82
CA ALA A 57 9.61 -5.21 -16.36
C ALA A 57 8.13 -5.11 -15.95
N PHE A 58 7.84 -4.80 -14.69
CA PHE A 58 6.46 -4.61 -14.22
C PHE A 58 5.82 -3.35 -14.83
N ASP A 59 6.57 -2.26 -14.93
CA ASP A 59 6.13 -1.02 -15.58
C ASP A 59 5.77 -1.27 -17.06
N ALA A 60 6.65 -1.98 -17.79
CA ALA A 60 6.40 -2.35 -19.18
C ALA A 60 5.17 -3.25 -19.35
N ALA A 61 4.81 -4.03 -18.34
CA ALA A 61 3.62 -4.88 -18.31
C ALA A 61 2.35 -4.15 -17.81
N GLY A 62 2.47 -2.91 -17.32
CA GLY A 62 1.35 -2.18 -16.70
C GLY A 62 0.88 -2.81 -15.38
N VAL A 63 1.77 -3.51 -14.67
CA VAL A 63 1.47 -4.20 -13.41
C VAL A 63 1.99 -3.38 -12.24
N THR A 64 1.11 -3.03 -11.30
CA THR A 64 1.52 -2.38 -10.05
C THR A 64 2.40 -3.32 -9.23
N VAL A 65 3.56 -2.84 -8.80
CA VAL A 65 4.52 -3.61 -7.99
C VAL A 65 4.96 -2.82 -6.75
N ASP A 66 5.15 -3.52 -5.62
CA ASP A 66 5.87 -3.02 -4.45
C ASP A 66 7.13 -3.87 -4.24
N ILE A 67 8.30 -3.25 -4.29
CA ILE A 67 9.60 -3.93 -4.16
C ILE A 67 10.26 -3.49 -2.85
N GLN A 68 10.35 -4.40 -1.89
CA GLN A 68 10.97 -4.16 -0.58
C GLN A 68 12.21 -5.04 -0.40
N ASN A 69 13.17 -4.60 0.41
CA ASN A 69 14.36 -5.38 0.74
C ASN A 69 14.36 -5.71 2.23
N ALA A 70 14.55 -6.99 2.55
CA ALA A 70 14.64 -7.46 3.93
C ALA A 70 15.98 -7.10 4.60
N ASN A 71 16.97 -6.62 3.85
CA ASN A 71 18.28 -6.18 4.34
C ASN A 71 19.01 -7.26 5.16
N GLY A 72 18.82 -8.53 4.81
CA GLY A 72 19.41 -9.67 5.50
C GLY A 72 18.70 -10.05 6.80
N ASP A 73 17.59 -9.39 7.14
CA ASP A 73 16.82 -9.63 8.36
C ASP A 73 15.64 -10.58 8.09
N LYS A 74 15.68 -11.75 8.72
CA LYS A 74 14.67 -12.80 8.59
C LYS A 74 13.29 -12.39 9.15
N ALA A 75 13.27 -11.57 10.19
CA ALA A 75 12.03 -11.06 10.78
C ALA A 75 11.45 -9.95 9.91
N ALA A 76 12.31 -9.09 9.33
CA ALA A 76 11.88 -8.11 8.34
C ALA A 76 11.29 -8.79 7.11
N PHE A 77 11.92 -9.87 6.61
CA PHE A 77 11.41 -10.65 5.48
C PHE A 77 9.97 -11.13 5.70
N GLN A 78 9.69 -11.72 6.86
CA GLN A 78 8.34 -12.17 7.22
C GLN A 78 7.37 -11.00 7.44
N THR A 79 7.82 -9.92 8.08
CA THR A 79 6.99 -8.73 8.33
C THR A 79 6.57 -8.06 7.03
N ILE A 80 7.49 -7.93 6.07
CA ILE A 80 7.21 -7.39 4.72
C ILE A 80 6.18 -8.27 4.02
N ALA A 81 6.33 -9.60 4.07
CA ALA A 81 5.35 -10.51 3.48
C ALA A 81 3.96 -10.34 4.09
N ASP A 82 3.86 -10.33 5.42
CA ASP A 82 2.60 -10.15 6.15
C ASP A 82 1.95 -8.79 5.80
N GLN A 83 2.75 -7.74 5.64
CA GLN A 83 2.28 -6.41 5.21
C GLN A 83 1.76 -6.42 3.77
N MET A 84 2.49 -7.03 2.83
CA MET A 84 2.09 -7.11 1.41
C MET A 84 0.79 -7.92 1.25
N LEU A 85 0.69 -9.07 1.92
CA LEU A 85 -0.51 -9.90 1.91
C LEU A 85 -1.71 -9.14 2.48
N SER A 86 -1.53 -8.47 3.63
CA SER A 86 -2.58 -7.66 4.25
C SER A 86 -2.99 -6.45 3.41
N ALA A 87 -2.05 -5.86 2.66
CA ALA A 87 -2.30 -4.75 1.75
C ALA A 87 -2.99 -5.18 0.43
N GLY A 88 -3.16 -6.49 0.20
CA GLY A 88 -3.89 -7.02 -0.96
C GLY A 88 -3.01 -7.42 -2.14
N ALA A 89 -1.73 -7.70 -1.92
CA ALA A 89 -0.87 -8.33 -2.93
C ALA A 89 -1.55 -9.62 -3.44
N LYS A 90 -1.59 -9.80 -4.76
CA LYS A 90 -2.17 -11.00 -5.40
C LYS A 90 -1.13 -12.01 -5.82
N VAL A 91 0.12 -11.57 -5.97
CA VAL A 91 1.29 -12.41 -6.23
C VAL A 91 2.39 -11.92 -5.32
N LEU A 92 3.10 -12.86 -4.68
CA LEU A 92 4.28 -12.58 -3.89
C LEU A 92 5.50 -13.26 -4.55
N VAL A 93 6.47 -12.46 -4.97
CA VAL A 93 7.76 -12.91 -5.47
C VAL A 93 8.77 -12.83 -4.34
N MET A 94 9.22 -13.99 -3.89
CA MET A 94 10.14 -14.11 -2.77
C MET A 94 11.52 -14.48 -3.28
N VAL A 95 12.44 -13.53 -3.26
CA VAL A 95 13.84 -13.84 -3.49
C VAL A 95 14.41 -14.36 -2.17
N ASN A 96 14.72 -15.66 -2.15
CA ASN A 96 15.00 -16.39 -0.92
C ASN A 96 16.20 -15.79 -0.16
N LEU A 97 15.95 -15.30 1.07
CA LEU A 97 16.99 -14.94 2.04
C LEU A 97 17.54 -16.20 2.72
N ASP A 98 16.65 -17.01 3.30
CA ASP A 98 16.96 -18.34 3.80
C ASP A 98 15.71 -19.24 3.79
N SER A 99 15.94 -20.55 3.73
CA SER A 99 14.86 -21.52 3.56
C SER A 99 13.84 -21.52 4.71
N GLU A 100 14.25 -21.19 5.94
CA GLU A 100 13.33 -21.19 7.09
C GLU A 100 12.40 -19.97 7.04
N SER A 101 12.93 -18.78 6.76
CA SER A 101 12.11 -17.57 6.65
C SER A 101 11.16 -17.63 5.46
N ALA A 102 11.61 -18.15 4.31
CA ALA A 102 10.77 -18.33 3.14
C ALA A 102 9.69 -19.38 3.38
N LYS A 103 10.02 -20.50 4.04
CA LYS A 103 9.01 -21.50 4.43
C LYS A 103 7.96 -20.91 5.36
N ALA A 104 8.36 -20.10 6.34
CA ALA A 104 7.43 -19.47 7.26
C ALA A 104 6.44 -18.51 6.56
N VAL A 105 6.87 -17.85 5.47
CA VAL A 105 5.96 -17.05 4.64
C VAL A 105 5.04 -17.95 3.81
N GLN A 106 5.58 -18.99 3.17
CA GLN A 106 4.80 -19.92 2.34
C GLN A 106 3.71 -20.65 3.13
N ASP A 107 3.99 -21.06 4.37
CA ASP A 107 3.02 -21.76 5.21
C ASP A 107 1.81 -20.89 5.61
N LYS A 108 1.93 -19.56 5.47
CA LYS A 108 0.86 -18.58 5.77
C LYS A 108 0.04 -18.13 4.55
N ALA A 109 0.62 -18.23 3.36
CA ALA A 109 0.07 -17.68 2.11
C ALA A 109 -0.87 -18.67 1.41
#